data_AF-A0A1S1HP75-F1
#
_entry.id   AF-A0A1S1HP75-F1
#
_cell.length_a   1.000
_cell.length_b   1.000
_cell.length_c   1.000
_cell.angle_alpha   90.00
_cell.angle_beta   90.00
_cell.angle_gamma   90.00
#
_symmetry.space_group_name_H-M   'P 1'
#
loop_
_entity.id
_entity.type
_entity.pdbx_description
1 polymer ?
#
loop_
_entity_poly.entity_id
_entity_poly.type
_entity_poly.pdbx_seq_one_letter_code
_entity_poly.pdbx_strand_id
1 'polypeptide(L)'
;MSSLADRKTRFSDAAKAIETTPKALRNWIARRQVVLYGQEDTRVWHDFSLADVASLAITRRLVDFGLKVEEANVLARRILSTLQGPQFAHAEDFEKLMGFWEERRVAVCHELEGWRLIRVMDGDRIDPDACILLNVHGILARVSARLAENEA
;
A
#
# COMPACT_ATOMS: atom_id res chain seq x y z
N MET A 1 22.63 -10.74 8.32
CA MET A 1 22.00 -9.41 8.51
C MET A 1 20.50 -9.62 8.33
N SER A 2 19.67 -9.22 9.30
CA SER A 2 18.21 -9.37 9.19
C SER A 2 17.72 -8.49 8.05
N SER A 3 17.08 -9.07 7.05
CA SER A 3 16.55 -8.34 5.91
C SER A 3 15.28 -7.56 6.32
N LEU A 4 15.00 -6.43 5.67
CA LEU A 4 13.91 -5.52 6.05
C LEU A 4 12.50 -6.13 5.94
N ALA A 5 12.36 -7.28 5.29
CA ALA A 5 11.06 -7.95 5.14
C ALA A 5 10.90 -9.32 5.81
N ASP A 6 11.94 -9.85 6.46
CA ASP A 6 11.72 -10.78 7.57
C ASP A 6 11.24 -10.03 8.84
N ARG A 7 11.28 -8.68 8.77
CA ARG A 7 10.93 -7.80 9.87
C ARG A 7 9.43 -7.65 10.03
N LYS A 8 8.96 -8.14 11.17
CA LYS A 8 7.64 -7.89 11.73
C LYS A 8 7.55 -6.42 12.20
N THR A 9 6.73 -5.61 11.52
CA THR A 9 6.59 -4.17 11.81
C THR A 9 5.55 -3.95 12.90
N ARG A 10 5.91 -3.25 13.98
CA ARG A 10 4.96 -2.95 15.06
C ARG A 10 3.89 -1.97 14.60
N PHE A 11 2.73 -2.01 15.26
CA PHE A 11 1.58 -1.14 14.93
C PHE A 11 1.92 0.36 14.90
N SER A 12 2.70 0.85 15.88
CA SER A 12 3.12 2.25 15.94
C SER A 12 3.97 2.64 14.73
N ASP A 13 4.84 1.74 14.30
CA ASP A 13 5.80 1.98 13.24
C ASP A 13 5.10 1.90 11.89
N ALA A 14 4.17 0.95 11.72
CA ALA A 14 3.28 0.90 10.57
C ALA A 14 2.45 2.18 10.44
N ALA A 15 1.85 2.69 11.52
CA ALA A 15 1.08 3.92 11.49
C ALA A 15 1.92 5.14 11.08
N LYS A 16 3.15 5.25 11.61
CA LYS A 16 4.10 6.31 11.22
C LYS A 16 4.55 6.19 9.77
N ALA A 17 4.86 4.97 9.32
CA ALA A 17 5.36 4.69 7.97
C ALA A 17 4.33 5.04 6.89
N ILE A 18 3.04 4.81 7.16
CA ILE A 18 1.95 5.17 6.25
C ILE A 18 1.40 6.58 6.49
N GLU A 19 2.06 7.39 7.30
CA GLU A 19 1.70 8.79 7.59
C GLU A 19 0.28 8.97 8.15
N THR A 20 -0.16 8.04 9.01
CA THR A 20 -1.47 8.12 9.67
C THR A 20 -1.35 8.13 11.18
N THR A 21 -2.46 8.45 11.85
CA THR A 21 -2.49 8.35 13.32
C THR A 21 -2.74 6.90 13.75
N PRO A 22 -2.16 6.44 14.89
CA PRO A 22 -2.48 5.14 15.48
C PRO A 22 -3.99 4.93 15.69
N LYS A 23 -4.73 6.01 15.99
CA LYS A 23 -6.19 5.96 16.16
C LYS A 23 -6.91 5.69 14.83
N ALA A 24 -6.51 6.37 13.75
CA ALA A 24 -7.10 6.17 12.44
C ALA A 24 -6.85 4.76 11.90
N LEU A 25 -5.60 4.28 11.96
CA LEU A 25 -5.27 2.91 11.54
C LEU A 25 -6.03 1.86 12.34
N ARG A 26 -6.14 2.04 13.67
CA ARG A 26 -6.95 1.17 14.52
C ARG A 26 -8.41 1.17 14.12
N ASN A 27 -8.95 2.33 13.77
CA ASN A 27 -10.35 2.45 13.33
C ASN A 27 -10.59 1.68 12.02
N TRP A 28 -9.69 1.82 11.04
CA TRP A 28 -9.77 1.09 9.76
C TRP A 28 -9.78 -0.42 9.97
N ILE A 29 -8.88 -0.94 10.82
CA ILE A 29 -8.79 -2.37 11.12
C ILE A 29 -10.03 -2.84 11.90
N ALA A 30 -10.42 -2.12 12.97
CA ALA A 30 -11.54 -2.52 13.82
C ALA A 30 -12.88 -2.56 13.07
N ARG A 31 -13.05 -1.66 12.08
CA ARG A 31 -14.23 -1.61 11.21
C ARG A 31 -14.13 -2.55 10.00
N ARG A 32 -13.05 -3.34 9.89
CA ARG A 32 -12.77 -4.24 8.76
C ARG A 32 -12.76 -3.51 7.41
N GLN A 33 -12.31 -2.26 7.40
CA GLN A 33 -12.24 -1.45 6.16
C GLN A 33 -10.99 -1.76 5.35
N VAL A 34 -10.00 -2.42 5.97
CA VAL A 34 -8.76 -2.84 5.33
C VAL A 34 -8.61 -4.35 5.50
N VAL A 35 -8.14 -5.02 4.45
CA VAL A 35 -7.80 -6.43 4.46
C VAL A 35 -6.28 -6.56 4.42
N LEU A 36 -5.73 -7.20 5.44
CA LEU A 36 -4.29 -7.46 5.58
C LEU A 36 -3.97 -8.85 5.00
N TYR A 37 -2.79 -9.01 4.41
CA TYR A 37 -2.34 -10.25 3.75
C TYR A 37 -2.07 -11.38 4.75
N GLY A 38 -1.63 -11.07 5.97
CA GLY A 38 -1.26 -12.07 6.98
C GLY A 38 -2.34 -12.45 7.99
N GLN A 39 -3.59 -12.01 7.83
CA GLN A 39 -4.64 -12.25 8.82
C GLN A 39 -5.53 -13.45 8.48
N GLU A 40 -5.15 -14.63 8.97
CA GLU A 40 -6.07 -15.74 9.24
C GLU A 40 -6.60 -15.61 10.68
N ASP A 41 -7.78 -15.00 10.80
CA ASP A 41 -8.81 -15.26 11.82
C ASP A 41 -8.47 -15.20 13.33
N THR A 42 -7.39 -14.55 13.77
CA THR A 42 -7.04 -14.50 15.20
C THR A 42 -7.19 -13.11 15.81
N ARG A 43 -7.89 -13.05 16.95
CA ARG A 43 -8.18 -11.86 17.78
C ARG A 43 -6.94 -11.24 18.46
N VAL A 44 -5.74 -11.56 17.98
CA VAL A 44 -4.47 -11.15 18.56
C VAL A 44 -3.81 -10.14 17.64
N TRP A 45 -3.41 -8.99 18.20
CA TRP A 45 -2.69 -7.96 17.48
C TRP A 45 -1.36 -8.52 16.99
N HIS A 46 -1.25 -8.75 15.68
CA HIS A 46 -0.03 -9.21 15.04
C HIS A 46 0.71 -8.05 14.38
N ASP A 47 2.03 -8.24 14.28
CA ASP A 47 2.92 -7.38 13.54
C ASP A 47 2.53 -7.33 12.05
N PHE A 48 2.76 -6.18 11.42
CA PHE A 48 2.47 -5.96 10.01
C PHE A 48 3.61 -6.52 9.17
N SER A 49 3.25 -7.26 8.12
CA SER A 49 4.20 -7.57 7.05
C SER A 49 4.51 -6.31 6.25
N LEU A 50 5.62 -6.29 5.52
CA LEU A 50 5.95 -5.17 4.65
C LEU A 50 4.90 -4.99 3.53
N ALA A 51 4.28 -6.07 3.06
CA ALA A 51 3.17 -6.03 2.11
C ALA A 51 1.92 -5.35 2.70
N ASP A 52 1.63 -5.60 3.98
CA ASP A 52 0.55 -4.90 4.69
C ASP A 52 0.82 -3.41 4.77
N VAL A 53 2.03 -3.01 5.17
CA VAL A 53 2.41 -1.60 5.27
C VAL A 53 2.38 -0.92 3.89
N ALA A 54 2.88 -1.58 2.85
CA ALA A 54 2.81 -1.11 1.46
C ALA A 54 1.36 -0.88 1.01
N SER A 55 0.49 -1.86 1.23
CA SER A 55 -0.94 -1.76 0.87
C SER A 55 -1.62 -0.63 1.62
N LEU A 56 -1.36 -0.50 2.92
CA LEU A 56 -1.89 0.58 3.74
C LEU A 56 -1.37 1.96 3.33
N ALA A 57 -0.11 2.06 2.87
CA ALA A 57 0.45 3.32 2.37
C ALA A 57 -0.22 3.77 1.06
N ILE A 58 -0.44 2.85 0.13
CA ILE A 58 -1.19 3.14 -1.11
C ILE A 58 -2.65 3.47 -0.78
N THR A 59 -3.26 2.72 0.14
CA THR A 59 -4.61 2.99 0.66
C THR A 59 -4.69 4.41 1.21
N ARG A 60 -3.75 4.80 2.08
CA ARG A 60 -3.71 6.15 2.66
C ARG A 60 -3.63 7.21 1.58
N ARG A 61 -2.74 7.02 0.60
CA ARG A 61 -2.58 7.98 -0.49
C ARG A 61 -3.87 8.16 -1.29
N LEU A 62 -4.59 7.08 -1.57
CA LEU A 62 -5.90 7.14 -2.24
C LEU A 62 -6.97 7.83 -1.38
N VAL A 63 -6.97 7.60 -0.06
CA VAL A 63 -7.86 8.29 0.88
C VAL A 63 -7.59 9.79 0.91
N ASP A 64 -6.34 10.24 0.75
CA ASP A 64 -6.01 11.68 0.64
C ASP A 64 -6.67 12.34 -0.57
N PHE A 65 -6.97 11.57 -1.62
CA PHE A 65 -7.71 12.02 -2.80
C PHE A 65 -9.23 11.82 -2.68
N GLY A 66 -9.74 11.47 -1.50
CA GLY A 66 -11.17 11.42 -1.20
C GLY A 66 -11.83 10.05 -1.38
N LEU A 67 -11.06 9.00 -1.70
CA LEU A 67 -11.63 7.64 -1.75
C LEU A 67 -12.02 7.15 -0.35
N LYS A 68 -13.09 6.34 -0.28
CA LYS A 68 -13.41 5.60 0.93
C LYS A 68 -12.33 4.57 1.23
N VAL A 69 -12.10 4.28 2.51
CA VAL A 69 -11.02 3.41 2.96
C VAL A 69 -11.13 2.00 2.36
N GLU A 70 -12.33 1.43 2.34
CA GLU A 70 -12.61 0.11 1.77
C GLU A 70 -12.24 0.04 0.28
N GLU A 71 -12.74 1.00 -0.50
CA GLU A 71 -12.51 1.09 -1.94
C GLU A 71 -11.01 1.32 -2.24
N ALA A 72 -10.38 2.23 -1.50
CA ALA A 72 -8.96 2.50 -1.57
C ALA A 72 -8.12 1.25 -1.25
N ASN A 73 -8.50 0.45 -0.26
CA ASN A 73 -7.77 -0.75 0.10
C ASN A 73 -7.90 -1.86 -0.95
N VAL A 74 -9.10 -2.04 -1.51
CA VAL A 74 -9.31 -2.96 -2.64
C VAL A 74 -8.42 -2.57 -3.83
N LEU A 75 -8.37 -1.28 -4.17
CA LEU A 75 -7.52 -0.78 -5.25
C LEU A 75 -6.03 -0.92 -4.92
N ALA A 76 -5.61 -0.59 -3.72
CA ALA A 76 -4.22 -0.76 -3.27
C ALA A 76 -3.76 -2.21 -3.36
N ARG A 77 -4.60 -3.15 -2.92
CA ARG A 77 -4.32 -4.59 -3.05
C ARG A 77 -4.29 -5.03 -4.50
N ARG A 78 -5.19 -4.52 -5.34
CA ARG A 78 -5.16 -4.75 -6.79
C ARG A 78 -3.86 -4.26 -7.41
N ILE A 79 -3.43 -3.03 -7.11
CA ILE A 79 -2.16 -2.44 -7.55
C ILE A 79 -1.01 -3.37 -7.24
N LEU A 80 -0.87 -3.79 -5.98
CA LEU A 80 0.19 -4.70 -5.56
C LEU A 80 0.06 -6.09 -6.20
N SER A 81 -1.17 -6.59 -6.36
CA SER A 81 -1.44 -7.87 -7.02
C SER A 81 -1.30 -7.86 -8.54
N THR A 82 -1.16 -6.68 -9.18
CA THR A 82 -0.90 -6.57 -10.63
C THR A 82 0.44 -7.22 -11.02
N LEU A 83 1.25 -7.61 -10.02
CA LEU A 83 2.46 -8.43 -10.10
C LEU A 83 2.23 -9.95 -9.91
N GLN A 84 0.99 -10.37 -9.65
CA GLN A 84 0.48 -11.74 -9.38
C GLN A 84 0.82 -12.36 -8.01
N GLY A 85 -0.21 -12.94 -7.36
CA GLY A 85 -0.07 -14.00 -6.34
C GLY A 85 0.05 -13.57 -4.86
N PRO A 86 -0.37 -14.43 -3.90
CA PRO A 86 -0.50 -14.09 -2.48
C PRO A 86 0.82 -14.12 -1.66
N GLN A 87 2.00 -14.09 -2.28
CA GLN A 87 3.25 -14.42 -1.57
C GLN A 87 4.29 -13.30 -1.71
N PHE A 88 4.21 -12.33 -0.80
CA PHE A 88 5.33 -11.46 -0.46
C PHE A 88 5.66 -11.75 1.01
N ALA A 89 6.50 -12.75 1.22
CA ALA A 89 6.95 -13.17 2.55
C ALA A 89 8.42 -12.79 2.83
N HIS A 90 9.19 -12.37 1.81
CA HIS A 90 10.62 -12.14 1.92
C HIS A 90 11.07 -10.78 1.40
N ALA A 91 12.24 -10.30 1.85
CA ALA A 91 12.73 -8.93 1.56
C ALA A 91 13.18 -8.71 0.14
N GLU A 92 13.70 -9.76 -0.46
CA GLU A 92 14.06 -9.79 -1.87
C GLU A 92 12.83 -9.49 -2.75
N ASP A 93 11.62 -9.79 -2.27
CA ASP A 93 10.39 -9.51 -3.00
C ASP A 93 10.01 -8.03 -2.95
N PHE A 94 10.40 -7.32 -1.89
CA PHE A 94 10.17 -5.88 -1.78
C PHE A 94 11.12 -5.06 -2.66
N GLU A 95 12.38 -5.45 -2.76
CA GLU A 95 13.32 -4.80 -3.71
C GLU A 95 12.88 -5.04 -5.16
N LYS A 96 12.42 -6.26 -5.49
CA LYS A 96 11.82 -6.56 -6.80
C LYS A 96 10.56 -5.71 -7.04
N LEU A 97 9.71 -5.54 -6.03
CA LEU A 97 8.54 -4.67 -6.08
C LEU A 97 8.94 -3.21 -6.35
N MET A 98 9.97 -2.71 -5.66
CA MET A 98 10.52 -1.38 -5.85
C MET A 98 11.04 -1.18 -7.27
N GLY A 99 11.86 -2.09 -7.79
CA GLY A 99 12.40 -2.04 -9.15
C GLY A 99 11.30 -2.14 -10.21
N PHE A 100 10.26 -2.94 -9.98
CA PHE A 100 9.12 -3.00 -10.90
C PHE A 100 8.40 -1.65 -11.01
N TRP A 101 8.20 -0.93 -9.91
CA TRP A 101 7.46 0.32 -9.93
C TRP A 101 8.27 1.55 -10.33
N GLU A 102 9.59 1.44 -10.45
CA GLU A 102 10.51 2.57 -10.66
C GLU A 102 10.08 3.47 -11.83
N GLU A 103 9.88 2.84 -12.99
CA GLU A 103 9.47 3.52 -14.23
C GLU A 103 7.96 3.45 -14.47
N ARG A 104 7.20 2.76 -13.60
CA ARG A 104 5.77 2.54 -13.80
C ARG A 104 4.93 3.51 -13.00
N ARG A 105 3.84 3.97 -13.60
CA ARG A 105 2.80 4.74 -12.91
C ARG A 105 1.47 4.02 -13.05
N VAL A 106 0.57 4.33 -12.13
CA VAL A 106 -0.79 3.79 -12.15
C VAL A 106 -1.75 4.95 -12.10
N ALA A 107 -2.74 4.94 -12.97
CA ALA A 107 -3.88 5.83 -12.87
C ALA A 107 -5.03 5.11 -12.18
N VAL A 108 -5.67 5.80 -11.25
CA VAL A 108 -6.93 5.38 -10.64
C VAL A 108 -7.97 6.40 -11.09
N CYS A 109 -8.84 5.99 -12.00
CA CYS A 109 -9.79 6.87 -12.68
C CYS A 109 -11.20 6.64 -12.17
N HIS A 110 -11.98 7.72 -12.04
CA HIS A 110 -13.38 7.64 -11.68
C HIS A 110 -14.24 7.56 -12.96
N GLU A 111 -14.83 6.39 -13.20
CA GLU A 111 -15.78 6.19 -14.29
C GLU A 111 -17.22 6.20 -13.76
N LEU A 112 -18.21 6.18 -14.67
CA LEU A 112 -19.65 6.18 -14.31
C LEU A 112 -20.04 5.02 -13.38
N GLU A 113 -19.32 3.91 -13.44
CA GLU A 113 -19.55 2.70 -12.63
C GLU A 113 -18.66 2.62 -11.38
N GLY A 114 -17.86 3.66 -11.11
CA GLY A 114 -16.96 3.77 -9.96
C GLY A 114 -15.48 3.82 -10.33
N TRP A 115 -14.63 3.66 -9.32
CA TRP A 115 -13.18 3.74 -9.48
C TRP A 115 -12.59 2.53 -10.19
N ARG A 116 -11.83 2.77 -11.26
CA ARG A 116 -11.12 1.75 -12.02
C ARG A 116 -9.62 2.00 -12.04
N LEU A 117 -8.88 0.90 -12.08
CA LEU A 117 -7.43 0.89 -12.20
C LEU A 117 -7.06 0.89 -13.68
N ILE A 118 -6.32 1.90 -14.11
CA ILE A 118 -5.75 1.96 -15.46
C ILE A 118 -4.23 1.88 -15.32
N ARG A 119 -3.62 0.85 -15.91
CA ARG A 119 -2.17 0.77 -16.01
C ARG A 119 -1.72 1.85 -17.00
N VAL A 120 -0.84 2.74 -16.55
CA VAL A 120 -0.31 3.82 -17.37
C VAL A 120 1.01 3.34 -17.97
N MET A 121 1.04 3.24 -19.29
CA MET A 121 2.26 3.04 -20.08
C MET A 121 2.80 4.39 -20.54
N ASP A 122 4.08 4.43 -20.91
CA ASP A 122 4.69 5.66 -21.44
C ASP A 122 3.94 6.15 -22.69
N GLY A 123 3.48 7.39 -22.65
CA GLY A 123 2.73 8.04 -23.73
C GLY A 123 1.21 8.03 -23.59
N ASP A 124 0.65 7.37 -22.57
CA ASP A 124 -0.79 7.39 -22.33
C ASP A 124 -1.28 8.82 -22.00
N ARG A 125 -2.32 9.28 -22.70
CA ARG A 125 -3.04 10.50 -22.34
C ARG A 125 -4.06 10.18 -21.27
N ILE A 126 -3.78 10.64 -20.06
CA ILE A 126 -4.68 10.53 -18.92
C ILE A 126 -5.37 11.88 -18.75
N ASP A 127 -6.67 11.87 -18.56
CA ASP A 127 -7.41 13.05 -18.12
C ASP A 127 -7.08 13.32 -16.64
N PRO A 128 -6.34 14.41 -16.32
CA PRO A 128 -5.93 14.69 -14.94
C PRO A 128 -7.13 15.03 -14.04
N ASP A 129 -8.27 15.45 -14.61
CA ASP A 129 -9.46 15.81 -13.84
C ASP A 129 -10.30 14.57 -13.48
N ALA A 130 -10.13 13.47 -14.20
CA ALA A 130 -10.84 12.21 -13.97
C ALA A 130 -10.00 11.14 -13.26
N CYS A 131 -8.68 11.35 -13.11
CA CYS A 131 -7.75 10.31 -12.70
C CYS A 131 -6.72 10.77 -11.66
N ILE A 132 -6.47 9.90 -10.69
CA ILE A 132 -5.38 10.02 -9.71
C ILE A 132 -4.17 9.27 -10.25
N LEU A 133 -3.08 9.99 -10.53
CA LEU A 133 -1.81 9.38 -10.91
C LEU A 133 -0.98 9.02 -9.66
N LEU A 134 -0.67 7.74 -9.51
CA LEU A 134 0.12 7.20 -8.41
C LEU A 134 1.55 6.87 -8.88
N ASN A 135 2.53 7.46 -8.19
CA ASN A 135 3.91 7.00 -8.19
C ASN A 135 4.09 5.96 -7.07
N VAL A 136 3.82 4.69 -7.40
CA VAL A 136 3.86 3.58 -6.44
C VAL A 136 5.27 3.41 -5.86
N HIS A 137 6.31 3.48 -6.71
CA HIS A 137 7.70 3.40 -6.25
C HIS A 137 8.02 4.48 -5.21
N GLY A 138 7.63 5.74 -5.47
CA GLY A 138 7.84 6.84 -4.54
C GLY A 138 7.10 6.66 -3.20
N ILE A 139 5.93 6.03 -3.21
CA ILE A 139 5.19 5.69 -1.98
C ILE A 139 5.96 4.63 -1.19
N LEU A 140 6.36 3.54 -1.86
CA LEU A 140 7.07 2.43 -1.24
C LEU A 140 8.47 2.83 -0.74
N ALA A 141 9.19 3.68 -1.47
CA ALA A 141 10.47 4.24 -1.05
C ALA A 141 10.36 4.99 0.29
N ARG A 142 9.33 5.82 0.43
CA ARG A 142 9.07 6.57 1.67
C ARG A 142 8.74 5.65 2.84
N VAL A 143 7.95 4.60 2.59
CA VAL A 143 7.67 3.58 3.61
C VAL A 143 8.96 2.93 4.07
N SER A 144 9.80 2.47 3.13
CA SER A 144 11.08 1.82 3.44
C SER A 144 12.00 2.72 4.26
N ALA A 145 12.19 3.98 3.83
CA ALA A 145 13.01 4.96 4.53
C ALA A 145 12.54 5.18 5.98
N ARG A 146 11.24 5.34 6.19
CA ARG A 146 10.68 5.53 7.54
C ARG A 146 10.81 4.31 8.43
N LEU A 147 10.66 3.12 7.88
CA LEU A 147 10.85 1.89 8.66
C LEU A 147 12.31 1.71 9.09
N ALA A 148 13.26 2.13 8.26
CA ALA A 148 14.68 2.17 8.60
C ALA A 148 15.02 3.25 9.65
N GLU A 149 14.43 4.45 9.56
CA GLU A 149 14.66 5.53 10.54
C GLU A 149 14.20 5.18 11.97
N ASN A 150 13.13 4.39 12.11
CA ASN A 150 12.66 3.96 13.43
C ASN A 150 13.51 2.82 14.05
N GLU A 151 14.63 2.43 13.42
CA GLU A 151 15.62 1.48 13.96
C GLU A 151 16.79 2.14 14.69
N ALA A 152 17.07 3.43 14.41
CA ALA A 152 18.20 4.19 14.95
C ALA A 152 17.86 4.89 16.27
#